data_AF-A0A920ECZ5-F1
#
_entry.id   AF-A0A920ECZ5-F1
#
_cell.length_a   1.000
_cell.length_b   1.000
_cell.length_c   1.000
_cell.angle_alpha   90.00
_cell.angle_beta   90.00
_cell.angle_gamma   90.00
#
_symmetry.space_group_name_H-M   'P 1'
#
loop_
_entity.id
_entity.type
_entity.pdbx_description
1 polymer ?
#
loop_
_entity_poly.entity_id
_entity_poly.type
_entity_poly.pdbx_seq_one_letter_code
_entity_poly.pdbx_strand_id
1 'polypeptide(L)'
;MLAMQNIETLDSMGVKKIITQCPHCFNTLKNEYPQLGGHYEVIHHTQLLEELIETGELDMSNASLEERIVYHDSCYLGRHNDVYISPRKVIGSLQGVDIVEAPRNGTKGMCCGAGGARMWMEEDIGPKVNDVRAERTRGNRCE
;
A
#
# COMPACT_ATOMS: atom_id res chain seq x y z
N MET A 1 -0.91 23.82 -9.06
CA MET A 1 -0.66 24.70 -7.89
C MET A 1 -0.70 23.96 -6.55
N LEU A 2 -1.59 23.00 -6.31
CA LEU A 2 -1.70 22.29 -5.02
C LEU A 2 -0.40 21.61 -4.53
N ALA A 3 0.35 20.93 -5.42
CA ALA A 3 1.60 20.28 -5.03
C ALA A 3 2.66 21.27 -4.52
N MET A 4 2.80 22.43 -5.19
CA MET A 4 3.75 23.47 -4.76
C MET A 4 3.37 24.09 -3.41
N GLN A 5 2.08 24.34 -3.19
CA GLN A 5 1.59 24.83 -1.90
C GLN A 5 1.84 23.84 -0.77
N ASN A 6 1.66 22.53 -1.04
CA ASN A 6 1.98 21.48 -0.08
C ASN A 6 3.48 21.45 0.23
N ILE A 7 4.34 21.58 -0.78
CA ILE A 7 5.80 21.63 -0.62
C ILE A 7 6.20 22.82 0.25
N GLU A 8 5.72 24.02 -0.07
CA GLU A 8 5.99 25.23 0.73
C GLU A 8 5.59 25.05 2.19
N THR A 9 4.42 24.46 2.43
CA THR A 9 3.94 24.15 3.78
C THR A 9 4.88 23.18 4.50
N LEU A 10 5.20 22.04 3.88
CA LEU A 10 6.09 21.02 4.47
C LEU A 10 7.50 21.57 4.74
N ASP A 11 8.01 22.40 3.84
CA ASP A 11 9.32 23.02 3.95
C ASP A 11 9.36 24.05 5.09
N SER A 12 8.31 24.88 5.22
CA SER A 12 8.18 25.83 6.33
C SER A 12 8.15 25.15 7.71
N MET A 13 7.64 23.92 7.76
CA MET A 13 7.63 23.07 8.96
C MET A 13 8.96 22.34 9.19
N GLY A 14 9.92 22.45 8.26
CA GLY A 14 11.21 21.77 8.34
C GLY A 14 11.12 20.25 8.19
N VAL A 15 10.07 19.74 7.54
CA VAL A 15 9.85 18.29 7.37
C VAL A 15 11.02 17.65 6.63
N LYS A 16 11.55 16.55 7.17
CA LYS A 16 12.63 15.76 6.55
C LYS A 16 12.18 14.37 6.13
N LYS A 17 11.34 13.74 6.96
CA LYS A 17 10.83 12.38 6.78
C LYS A 17 9.31 12.40 6.78
N ILE A 18 8.70 11.70 5.83
CA ILE A 18 7.25 11.55 5.71
C ILE A 18 6.92 10.06 5.75
N ILE A 19 6.10 9.67 6.72
CA ILE A 19 5.51 8.33 6.81
C ILE A 19 4.12 8.40 6.21
N THR A 20 3.79 7.52 5.26
CA THR A 20 2.46 7.47 4.68
C THR A 20 1.93 6.06 4.53
N GLN A 21 0.63 5.92 4.77
CA GLN A 21 -0.10 4.67 4.59
C GLN A 21 -0.75 4.50 3.22
N CYS A 22 -0.80 5.59 2.44
CA CYS A 22 -1.43 5.60 1.14
C CYS A 22 -0.37 5.34 0.05
N PRO A 23 -0.50 4.26 -0.74
CA PRO A 23 0.42 3.99 -1.85
C PRO A 23 0.47 5.11 -2.90
N HIS A 24 -0.63 5.82 -3.13
CA HIS A 24 -0.67 6.95 -4.06
C HIS A 24 0.14 8.13 -3.51
N CYS A 25 -0.08 8.50 -2.25
CA CYS A 25 0.70 9.55 -1.60
C CYS A 25 2.18 9.17 -1.56
N PHE A 26 2.51 7.91 -1.26
CA PHE A 26 3.88 7.41 -1.30
C PHE A 26 4.52 7.66 -2.66
N ASN A 27 3.88 7.25 -3.75
CA ASN A 27 4.39 7.46 -5.10
C ASN A 27 4.55 8.94 -5.44
N THR A 28 3.51 9.75 -5.20
CA THR A 28 3.52 11.18 -5.52
C THR A 28 4.59 11.94 -4.74
N LEU A 29 4.66 11.74 -3.42
CA LEU A 29 5.64 12.42 -2.58
C LEU A 29 7.08 11.96 -2.88
N LYS A 30 7.28 10.68 -3.16
CA LYS A 30 8.62 10.11 -3.39
C LYS A 30 9.15 10.39 -4.80
N ASN A 31 8.31 10.25 -5.83
CA ASN A 31 8.74 10.20 -7.23
C ASN A 31 8.35 11.45 -8.05
N GLU A 32 7.27 12.15 -7.67
CA GLU A 32 6.73 13.28 -8.44
C GLU A 32 7.11 14.64 -7.83
N TYR A 33 6.99 14.79 -6.51
CA TYR A 33 7.35 16.02 -5.80
C TYR A 33 8.80 16.49 -6.01
N PRO A 34 9.82 15.62 -6.18
CA PRO A 34 11.17 16.07 -6.50
C PRO A 34 11.27 16.90 -7.78
N GLN A 35 10.38 16.67 -8.76
CA GLN A 35 10.34 17.47 -10.00
C GLN A 35 9.84 18.90 -9.76
N LEU A 36 9.22 19.15 -8.60
CA LEU A 36 8.69 20.43 -8.17
C LEU A 36 9.50 21.05 -7.02
N GLY A 37 10.66 20.47 -6.68
CA GLY A 37 11.55 20.95 -5.61
C GLY A 37 11.28 20.39 -4.21
N GLY A 38 10.28 19.52 -4.04
CA GLY A 38 9.97 18.88 -2.76
C GLY A 38 10.80 17.62 -2.55
N HIS A 39 11.83 17.69 -1.71
CA HIS A 39 12.73 16.57 -1.42
C HIS A 39 12.57 16.09 0.02
N TYR A 40 11.99 14.90 0.19
CA TYR A 40 11.75 14.28 1.50
C TYR A 40 12.19 12.82 1.50
N GLU A 41 12.59 12.31 2.66
CA GLU A 41 12.66 10.87 2.87
C GLU A 41 11.23 10.34 3.07
N VAL A 42 10.71 9.64 2.06
CA VAL A 42 9.34 9.12 2.09
C VAL A 42 9.37 7.61 2.32
N ILE A 43 8.72 7.17 3.40
CA ILE A 43 8.59 5.74 3.76
C ILE A 43 7.13 5.32 3.82
N HIS A 44 6.83 4.15 3.26
CA HIS A 44 5.51 3.57 3.42
C HIS A 44 5.40 2.93 4.80
N HIS A 45 4.25 3.07 5.46
CA HIS A 45 4.08 2.60 6.85
C HIS A 45 4.44 1.12 7.06
N THR A 46 4.22 0.25 6.06
CA THR A 46 4.60 -1.17 6.17
C THR A 46 6.11 -1.37 6.24
N GLN A 47 6.91 -0.51 5.60
CA GLN A 47 8.37 -0.58 5.67
C GLN A 47 8.86 -0.14 7.05
N LEU A 48 8.23 0.91 7.61
CA LEU A 48 8.52 1.34 8.98
C LEU A 48 8.15 0.26 9.99
N LEU A 49 6.97 -0.34 9.86
CA LEU A 49 6.53 -1.40 10.78
C LEU A 49 7.43 -2.64 10.67
N GLU A 50 7.82 -3.03 9.44
CA GLU A 50 8.81 -4.09 9.23
C GLU A 50 10.12 -3.79 9.97
N GLU A 51 10.67 -2.59 9.79
CA GLU A 51 11.90 -2.16 10.48
C GLU A 51 11.76 -2.22 12.00
N LEU A 52 10.67 -1.66 12.57
CA LEU A 52 10.45 -1.66 14.02
C LEU A 52 10.29 -3.07 14.60
N ILE A 53 9.70 -4.00 13.84
CA ILE A 53 9.60 -5.41 14.24
C ILE A 53 10.99 -6.06 14.21
N GLU A 54 11.77 -5.82 13.14
CA GLU A 54 13.11 -6.38 12.97
C GLU A 54 14.12 -5.85 14.00
N THR A 55 13.99 -4.58 14.42
CA THR A 55 14.83 -3.99 15.48
C THR A 55 14.37 -4.35 16.89
N GLY A 56 13.17 -4.93 17.03
CA GLY A 56 12.57 -5.23 18.33
C GLY A 56 11.97 -4.02 19.05
N GLU A 57 11.87 -2.86 18.39
CA GLU A 57 11.18 -1.67 18.91
C GLU A 57 9.65 -1.85 18.92
N LEU A 58 9.13 -2.71 18.05
CA LEU A 58 7.74 -3.17 18.07
C LEU A 58 7.67 -4.64 18.48
N ASP A 59 7.23 -4.88 19.72
CA ASP A 59 7.04 -6.23 20.25
C ASP A 59 5.75 -6.88 19.73
N MET A 60 5.91 -7.96 18.96
CA MET A 60 4.81 -8.76 18.39
C MET A 60 4.53 -10.04 19.18
N SER A 61 5.22 -10.29 20.31
CA SER A 61 5.14 -11.53 21.08
C SER A 61 3.74 -11.86 21.62
N ASN A 62 2.89 -10.84 21.82
CA ASN A 62 1.52 -10.99 22.29
C ASN A 62 0.49 -10.61 21.20
N ALA A 63 0.93 -10.34 19.97
CA ALA A 63 0.04 -9.98 18.88
C ALA A 63 -0.43 -11.25 18.14
N SER A 64 -1.74 -11.49 18.15
CA SER A 64 -2.34 -12.63 17.47
C SER A 64 -3.58 -12.25 16.69
N LEU A 65 -3.85 -13.01 15.63
CA LEU A 65 -5.03 -12.90 14.80
C LEU A 65 -5.30 -14.25 14.13
N GLU A 66 -6.31 -14.96 14.62
CA GLU A 66 -6.71 -16.28 14.11
C GLU A 66 -7.60 -16.12 12.87
N GLU A 67 -7.08 -15.49 11.82
CA GLU A 67 -7.81 -15.19 10.59
C GLU A 67 -7.03 -15.62 9.35
N ARG A 68 -7.78 -15.99 8.31
CA ARG A 68 -7.22 -16.18 6.97
C ARG A 68 -7.30 -14.86 6.19
N ILE A 69 -6.17 -14.35 5.73
CA ILE A 69 -6.07 -13.04 5.07
C ILE A 69 -5.56 -13.18 3.64
N VAL A 70 -6.23 -12.49 2.71
CA VAL A 70 -5.67 -12.19 1.39
C VAL A 70 -5.14 -10.76 1.39
N TYR A 71 -3.84 -10.59 1.12
CA TYR A 71 -3.29 -9.28 0.85
C TYR A 71 -3.55 -8.84 -0.60
N HIS A 72 -3.95 -7.59 -0.78
CA HIS A 72 -4.10 -7.00 -2.10
C HIS A 72 -2.90 -6.10 -2.41
N ASP A 73 -2.09 -6.52 -3.38
CA ASP A 73 -0.96 -5.73 -3.87
C ASP A 73 -1.43 -4.43 -4.54
N SER A 74 -1.09 -3.31 -3.91
CA SER A 74 -1.28 -1.99 -4.52
C SER A 74 -0.38 -1.84 -5.74
N CYS A 75 -0.93 -1.31 -6.83
CA CYS A 75 -0.14 -0.95 -8.00
C CYS A 75 0.94 0.08 -7.67
N TYR A 76 0.65 1.12 -6.90
CA TYR A 76 1.63 2.15 -6.58
C TYR A 76 2.69 1.69 -5.58
N LEU A 77 2.36 0.80 -4.64
CA LEU A 77 3.36 0.29 -3.70
C LEU A 77 4.25 -0.78 -4.35
N GLY A 78 3.63 -1.73 -5.06
CA GLY A 78 4.32 -2.81 -5.75
C GLY A 78 4.86 -2.37 -7.11
N ARG A 79 4.02 -2.28 -8.14
CA ARG A 79 4.47 -2.11 -9.53
C ARG A 79 5.29 -0.85 -9.79
N HIS A 80 5.02 0.23 -9.06
CA HIS A 80 5.72 1.51 -9.26
C HIS A 80 6.90 1.73 -8.30
N ASN A 81 6.99 0.97 -7.21
CA ASN A 81 7.98 1.22 -6.16
C ASN A 81 8.65 -0.04 -5.59
N ASP A 82 8.35 -1.22 -6.16
CA ASP A 82 8.90 -2.54 -5.83
C ASP A 82 8.75 -2.99 -4.36
N VAL A 83 7.79 -2.42 -3.63
CA VAL A 83 7.48 -2.81 -2.25
C VAL A 83 6.37 -3.86 -2.24
N TYR A 84 6.76 -5.14 -2.19
CA TYR A 84 5.84 -6.28 -2.12
C TYR A 84 5.90 -7.05 -0.81
N ILE A 85 7.08 -7.09 -0.18
CA ILE A 85 7.36 -7.98 0.95
C ILE A 85 6.98 -7.36 2.30
N SER A 86 7.25 -6.06 2.50
CA SER A 86 6.97 -5.38 3.77
C SER A 86 5.56 -5.58 4.30
N PRO A 87 4.48 -5.43 3.49
CA PRO A 87 3.13 -5.67 3.99
C PRO A 87 2.91 -7.12 4.47
N ARG A 88 3.52 -8.10 3.78
CA ARG A 88 3.40 -9.52 4.11
C ARG A 88 4.16 -9.88 5.37
N LYS A 89 5.37 -9.33 5.56
CA LYS A 89 6.15 -9.50 6.79
C LYS A 89 5.41 -8.95 8.02
N VAL A 90 4.83 -7.75 7.88
CA VAL A 90 4.08 -7.11 8.97
C VAL A 90 2.82 -7.90 9.33
N ILE A 91 2.06 -8.40 8.35
CA ILE A 91 0.91 -9.25 8.66
C ILE A 91 1.39 -10.59 9.25
N GLY A 92 2.43 -11.18 8.66
CA GLY A 92 2.95 -12.51 9.02
C GLY A 92 3.66 -12.56 10.37
N SER A 93 3.93 -11.42 11.01
CA SER A 93 4.43 -11.38 12.39
C SER A 93 3.34 -11.62 13.44
N LEU A 94 2.06 -11.61 13.04
CA LEU A 94 0.95 -11.96 13.93
C LEU A 94 0.88 -13.48 14.13
N GLN A 95 0.70 -13.92 15.37
CA GLN A 95 0.47 -15.34 15.65
C GLN A 95 -0.92 -15.77 15.17
N GLY A 96 -1.05 -16.98 14.62
CA GLY A 96 -2.33 -17.53 14.19
C GLY A 96 -2.82 -17.13 12.80
N VAL A 97 -2.17 -16.15 12.15
CA VAL A 97 -2.62 -15.66 10.84
C VAL A 97 -2.27 -16.64 9.71
N ASP A 98 -3.22 -16.87 8.80
CA ASP A 98 -3.01 -17.63 7.56
C ASP A 98 -3.04 -16.67 6.36
N ILE A 99 -1.88 -16.23 5.88
CA ILE A 99 -1.79 -15.40 4.68
C ILE A 99 -1.88 -16.28 3.45
N VAL A 100 -2.94 -16.08 2.66
CA VAL A 100 -3.16 -16.77 1.39
C VAL A 100 -3.11 -15.79 0.22
N GLU A 101 -2.42 -16.20 -0.85
CA GLU A 101 -2.25 -15.34 -2.02
C GLU A 101 -3.38 -15.54 -3.02
N ALA A 102 -4.06 -14.45 -3.38
CA ALA A 102 -5.04 -14.49 -4.46
C ALA A 102 -4.38 -14.80 -5.82
N PRO A 103 -5.12 -15.37 -6.78
CA PRO A 103 -4.66 -15.46 -8.17
C PRO A 103 -4.26 -14.07 -8.68
N ARG A 104 -3.14 -14.01 -9.41
CA ARG A 104 -2.57 -12.75 -9.92
C ARG A 104 -2.21 -11.76 -8.79
N ASN A 105 -1.37 -12.21 -7.87
CA ASN A 105 -0.69 -11.43 -6.83
C ASN A 105 0.68 -10.91 -7.30
N GLY A 106 1.35 -10.14 -6.43
CA GLY A 106 2.71 -9.63 -6.61
C GLY A 106 2.85 -8.81 -7.89
N THR A 107 3.87 -9.10 -8.68
CA THR A 107 4.14 -8.43 -9.97
C THR A 107 3.02 -8.65 -11.00
N LYS A 108 2.20 -9.69 -10.84
CA LYS A 108 1.03 -9.99 -11.69
C LYS A 108 -0.28 -9.42 -11.13
N GLY A 109 -0.20 -8.64 -10.04
CA GLY A 109 -1.28 -7.93 -9.34
C GLY A 109 -2.36 -7.35 -10.26
N MET A 110 -3.61 -7.79 -10.10
CA MET A 110 -4.75 -7.14 -10.76
C MET A 110 -5.10 -5.81 -10.09
N CYS A 111 -5.43 -4.78 -10.88
CA CYS A 111 -5.90 -3.48 -10.38
C CYS A 111 -7.15 -3.62 -9.50
N CYS A 112 -7.29 -2.78 -8.46
CA CYS A 112 -8.52 -2.68 -7.67
C CYS A 112 -9.68 -1.99 -8.40
N GLY A 113 -9.39 -1.27 -9.49
CA GLY A 113 -10.37 -0.51 -10.26
C GLY A 113 -10.58 0.95 -9.81
N ALA A 114 -9.97 1.39 -8.71
CA ALA A 114 -10.24 2.74 -8.18
C ALA A 114 -9.35 3.87 -8.77
N GLY A 115 -8.15 3.53 -9.25
CA GLY A 115 -7.18 4.51 -9.73
C GLY A 115 -7.62 5.26 -10.99
N GLY A 116 -7.08 6.47 -11.20
CA GLY A 116 -7.37 7.28 -12.40
C GLY A 116 -8.84 7.72 -12.51
N ALA A 117 -9.49 7.94 -11.36
CA ALA A 117 -10.92 8.25 -11.24
C ALA A 117 -11.88 7.18 -11.78
N ARG A 118 -11.39 5.97 -12.11
CA ARG A 118 -12.24 4.88 -12.62
C ARG A 118 -13.31 4.41 -11.63
N MET A 119 -13.09 4.63 -10.32
CA MET A 119 -14.13 4.39 -9.32
C MET A 119 -15.41 5.21 -9.54
N TRP A 120 -15.27 6.40 -10.16
CA TRP A 120 -16.33 7.39 -10.35
C TRP A 120 -16.85 7.44 -11.79
N MET A 121 -16.20 6.71 -12.71
CA MET A 121 -16.63 6.63 -14.10
C MET A 121 -17.56 5.43 -14.27
N GLU A 122 -18.57 5.58 -15.11
CA GLU A 122 -19.36 4.44 -15.54
C GLU A 122 -18.51 3.55 -16.45
N GLU A 123 -18.52 2.24 -16.18
CA GLU A 123 -17.83 1.24 -17.00
C GLU A 123 -18.87 0.49 -17.81
N ASP A 124 -19.00 0.84 -19.10
CA ASP A 124 -19.97 0.23 -20.02
C ASP A 124 -19.41 -0.98 -20.77
N ILE A 125 -18.12 -1.29 -20.59
CA ILE A 125 -17.40 -2.34 -21.32
C ILE A 125 -17.02 -3.46 -20.36
N GLY A 126 -17.82 -4.53 -20.34
CA GLY A 126 -17.58 -5.70 -19.53
C GLY A 126 -17.88 -5.49 -18.03
N PRO A 127 -17.50 -6.46 -17.17
CA PRO A 127 -17.71 -6.35 -15.73
C PRO A 127 -16.76 -5.32 -15.10
N LYS A 128 -17.23 -4.62 -14.06
CA LYS A 128 -16.41 -3.63 -13.35
C LYS A 128 -15.18 -4.28 -12.74
N VAL A 129 -14.03 -3.61 -12.84
CA VAL A 129 -12.73 -4.18 -12.40
C VAL A 129 -12.72 -4.56 -10.92
N ASN A 130 -13.36 -3.75 -10.07
CA ASN A 130 -13.48 -4.00 -8.63
C ASN A 130 -14.31 -5.26 -8.34
N ASP A 131 -15.38 -5.51 -9.11
CA ASP A 131 -16.23 -6.68 -8.96
C ASP A 131 -15.47 -7.96 -9.33
N VAL A 132 -14.79 -7.97 -10.49
CA VAL A 132 -13.94 -9.10 -10.91
C VAL A 132 -12.84 -9.36 -9.88
N ARG A 133 -12.29 -8.31 -9.26
CA ARG A 133 -11.28 -8.45 -8.22
C ARG A 133 -11.86 -9.06 -6.94
N ALA A 134 -13.03 -8.60 -6.50
CA ALA A 134 -13.72 -9.10 -5.32
C ALA A 134 -14.07 -10.59 -5.46
N GLU A 135 -14.62 -10.99 -6.61
CA GLU A 135 -14.92 -12.41 -6.91
C GLU A 135 -13.67 -13.30 -6.80
N ARG A 136 -12.52 -12.85 -7.31
CA ARG A 136 -11.25 -13.60 -7.21
C ARG A 136 -10.74 -13.71 -5.78
N THR A 137 -11.02 -12.72 -4.94
CA THR A 137 -10.65 -12.78 -3.52
C THR A 137 -11.54 -13.78 -2.77
N ARG A 138 -12.85 -13.82 -3.05
CA ARG A 138 -13.80 -14.78 -2.44
C ARG A 138 -13.39 -16.24 -2.63
N GLY A 139 -12.76 -16.57 -3.75
CA GLY A 139 -12.24 -17.93 -4.01
C GLY A 139 -11.19 -18.42 -3.01
N ASN A 140 -10.55 -17.53 -2.26
CA ASN A 140 -9.54 -17.88 -1.25
C ASN A 140 -10.15 -18.27 0.10
N ARG A 141 -11.49 -18.17 0.27
CA ARG A 141 -12.21 -18.56 1.49
C ARG A 141 -11.66 -17.85 2.75
N CYS A 142 -11.47 -16.54 2.65
CA CYS A 142 -11.38 -15.67 3.82
C CYS A 142 -12.81 -15.41 4.32
N GLU A 143 -13.03 -15.45 5.63
CA GLU A 143 -14.31 -15.10 6.26
C GLU A 143 -14.56 -13.58 6.24
#